data_AF-A0A326QKM9-F1
#
_entry.id   AF-A0A326QKM9-F1
#
_cell.length_a   1.000
_cell.length_b   1.000
_cell.length_c   1.000
_cell.angle_alpha   90.00
_cell.angle_beta   90.00
_cell.angle_gamma   90.00
#
_symmetry.space_group_name_H-M   'P 1'
#
loop_
_entity.id
_entity.type
_entity.pdbx_description
1 polymer ?
#
loop_
_entity_poly.entity_id
_entity_poly.type
_entity_poly.pdbx_seq_one_letter_code
_entity_poly.pdbx_strand_id
1 'polypeptide(L)'
;MNSPWQDTFSYLSDRGADYGITADELIASTPTFIQHDPHAVMSFWQQKDISHILPTSRHPELAGDFNNWIPEDPGPNHARQDQIMSWYDHAQAQLDNFLDAYWLS
;
A
#
# COMPACT_ATOMS: atom_id res chain seq x y z
N MET A 1 -9.83 -19.05 -17.97
CA MET A 1 -9.23 -18.69 -16.67
C MET A 1 -8.44 -17.43 -16.91
N ASN A 2 -8.68 -16.39 -16.12
CA ASN A 2 -7.83 -15.20 -16.16
C ASN A 2 -6.43 -15.59 -15.65
N SER A 3 -5.41 -14.87 -16.11
CA SER A 3 -4.07 -15.01 -15.55
C SER A 3 -4.08 -14.54 -14.09
N PRO A 4 -3.32 -15.15 -13.16
CA PRO A 4 -3.17 -14.63 -11.80
C PRO A 4 -2.82 -13.13 -11.77
N TRP A 5 -2.00 -12.68 -12.72
CA TRP A 5 -1.67 -11.26 -12.87
C TRP A 5 -2.86 -10.38 -13.25
N GLN A 6 -3.79 -10.90 -14.04
CA GLN A 6 -4.98 -10.14 -14.44
C GLN A 6 -5.91 -9.91 -13.24
N ASP A 7 -6.07 -10.91 -12.37
CA ASP A 7 -6.88 -10.79 -11.17
C ASP A 7 -6.21 -9.87 -10.13
N THR A 8 -4.90 -10.02 -9.89
CA THR A 8 -4.14 -9.11 -9.01
C THR A 8 -4.16 -7.67 -9.51
N PHE A 9 -3.95 -7.45 -10.81
CA PHE A 9 -3.95 -6.10 -11.38
C PHE A 9 -5.32 -5.44 -11.29
N SER A 10 -6.41 -6.18 -11.56
CA SER A 10 -7.77 -5.67 -11.40
C SER A 10 -8.05 -5.25 -9.96
N TYR A 11 -7.67 -6.12 -9.00
CA TYR A 11 -7.82 -5.82 -7.58
C TYR A 11 -7.06 -4.55 -7.16
N LEU A 12 -5.81 -4.40 -7.59
CA LEU A 12 -5.00 -3.21 -7.26
C LEU A 12 -5.52 -1.95 -7.97
N SER A 13 -5.99 -2.07 -9.21
CA SER A 13 -6.61 -0.96 -9.93
C SER A 13 -7.84 -0.44 -9.21
N ASP A 14 -8.71 -1.34 -8.73
CA ASP A 14 -9.89 -0.95 -7.96
C ASP A 14 -9.50 -0.33 -6.60
N ARG A 15 -8.46 -0.88 -5.95
CA ARG A 15 -7.97 -0.40 -4.65
C ARG A 15 -7.40 1.01 -4.70
N GLY A 16 -6.63 1.33 -5.74
CA GLY A 16 -5.99 2.65 -5.90
C GLY A 16 -6.91 3.73 -6.50
N ALA A 17 -8.04 3.33 -7.10
CA ALA A 17 -8.91 4.21 -7.87
C ALA A 17 -9.39 5.45 -7.09
N ASP A 18 -9.78 5.28 -5.83
CA ASP A 18 -10.30 6.37 -4.98
C ASP A 18 -9.26 7.46 -4.69
N TYR A 19 -7.97 7.13 -4.82
CA TYR A 19 -6.84 8.02 -4.55
C TYR A 19 -6.14 8.48 -5.83
N GLY A 20 -6.54 7.98 -7.01
CA GLY A 20 -5.81 8.21 -8.26
C GLY A 20 -4.47 7.48 -8.33
N ILE A 21 -4.29 6.40 -7.56
CA ILE A 21 -3.08 5.58 -7.56
C ILE A 21 -3.28 4.42 -8.53
N THR A 22 -2.29 4.18 -9.39
CA THR A 22 -2.33 3.10 -10.38
C THR A 22 -1.93 1.74 -9.77
N ALA A 23 -2.37 0.65 -10.39
CA ALA A 23 -1.94 -0.69 -9.99
C ALA A 23 -0.41 -0.86 -10.09
N ASP A 24 0.22 -0.26 -11.10
CA ASP A 24 1.68 -0.30 -11.27
C ASP A 24 2.43 0.37 -10.11
N GLU A 25 1.89 1.48 -9.59
CA GLU A 25 2.45 2.15 -8.42
C GLU A 25 2.30 1.30 -7.14
N LEU A 26 1.14 0.66 -6.95
CA LEU A 26 0.94 -0.26 -5.83
C LEU A 26 1.90 -1.45 -5.90
N ILE A 27 2.11 -2.03 -7.09
CA ILE A 27 3.13 -3.07 -7.31
C ILE A 27 4.53 -2.53 -6.99
N ALA A 28 4.88 -1.34 -7.48
CA ALA A 28 6.21 -0.74 -7.27
C ALA A 28 6.52 -0.45 -5.80
N SER A 29 5.50 -0.13 -4.99
CA SER A 29 5.64 0.09 -3.54
C SER A 29 5.69 -1.21 -2.70
N THR A 30 5.37 -2.35 -3.31
CA THR A 30 5.40 -3.66 -2.64
C THR A 30 6.86 -4.09 -2.40
N PRO A 31 7.22 -4.82 -1.33
CA PRO A 31 8.59 -5.30 -1.15
C PRO A 31 9.10 -6.14 -2.33
N THR A 32 10.31 -5.82 -2.82
CA THR A 32 10.85 -6.29 -4.11
C THR A 32 10.89 -7.81 -4.27
N PHE A 33 11.08 -8.55 -3.20
CA PHE A 33 11.23 -9.99 -3.23
C PHE A 33 9.90 -10.74 -3.41
N ILE A 34 8.75 -10.09 -3.25
CA ILE A 34 7.43 -10.63 -3.62
C ILE A 34 6.81 -9.97 -4.86
N GLN A 35 7.40 -8.88 -5.40
CA GLN A 35 6.86 -8.12 -6.53
C GLN A 35 6.63 -8.95 -7.81
N HIS A 36 7.28 -10.11 -7.94
CA HIS A 36 7.18 -10.98 -9.12
C HIS A 36 6.18 -12.13 -8.95
N ASP A 37 5.58 -12.29 -7.77
CA ASP A 37 4.55 -13.29 -7.50
C ASP A 37 3.18 -12.61 -7.36
N PRO A 38 2.26 -12.79 -8.34
CA PRO A 38 0.94 -12.14 -8.30
C PRO A 38 0.11 -12.55 -7.08
N HIS A 39 0.27 -13.77 -6.56
CA HIS A 39 -0.47 -14.23 -5.38
C HIS A 39 0.09 -13.61 -4.10
N ALA A 40 1.41 -13.49 -3.98
CA ALA A 40 2.04 -12.83 -2.84
C ALA A 40 1.71 -11.33 -2.82
N VAL A 41 1.77 -10.64 -3.96
CA VAL A 41 1.36 -9.22 -4.09
C VAL A 41 -0.10 -9.04 -3.67
N MET A 42 -1.00 -9.90 -4.16
CA MET A 42 -2.42 -9.84 -3.79
C MET A 42 -2.62 -10.05 -2.29
N SER A 43 -1.96 -11.07 -1.72
CA SER A 43 -2.07 -11.41 -0.30
C SER A 43 -1.52 -10.29 0.60
N PHE A 44 -0.42 -9.64 0.18
CA PHE A 44 0.15 -8.48 0.86
C PHE A 44 -0.87 -7.33 0.90
N TRP A 45 -1.40 -6.93 -0.26
CA TRP A 45 -2.34 -5.81 -0.35
C TRP A 45 -3.73 -6.09 0.22
N GLN A 46 -4.11 -7.35 0.45
CA GLN A 46 -5.33 -7.68 1.20
C GLN A 46 -5.22 -7.40 2.70
N GLN A 47 -3.99 -7.25 3.21
CA GLN A 47 -3.70 -7.03 4.63
C GLN A 47 -3.31 -5.58 4.95
N LYS A 48 -3.02 -4.77 3.93
CA LYS A 48 -2.47 -3.41 4.08
C LYS A 48 -3.44 -2.35 3.58
N ASP A 49 -3.56 -1.24 4.30
CA ASP A 49 -4.17 -0.02 3.80
C ASP A 49 -3.19 0.80 2.96
N ILE A 50 -3.74 1.68 2.11
CA ILE A 50 -2.98 2.80 1.52
C ILE A 50 -3.02 3.91 2.57
N SER A 51 -1.90 4.15 3.22
CA SER A 51 -1.81 5.16 4.26
C SER A 51 -1.05 6.39 3.82
N HIS A 52 -1.67 7.56 3.95
CA HIS A 52 -1.05 8.83 3.57
C HIS A 52 -0.12 9.37 4.66
N ILE A 53 1.03 9.90 4.24
CA ILE A 53 2.01 10.58 5.09
C ILE A 53 1.46 11.95 5.51
N LEU A 54 1.04 12.75 4.53
CA LEU A 54 0.23 13.95 4.74
C LEU A 54 -1.25 13.62 4.47
N PRO A 55 -2.15 13.85 5.43
CA PRO A 55 -3.53 13.43 5.35
C PRO A 55 -4.28 14.16 4.22
N THR A 56 -4.99 13.40 3.38
CA THR A 56 -5.72 13.92 2.22
C THR A 56 -6.89 14.83 2.57
N SER A 57 -7.41 14.76 3.80
CA SER A 57 -8.40 15.70 4.32
C SER A 57 -7.88 17.14 4.41
N ARG A 58 -6.55 17.31 4.50
CA ARG A 58 -5.85 18.60 4.56
C ARG A 58 -5.04 18.89 3.30
N HIS A 59 -4.60 17.85 2.60
CA HIS A 59 -3.77 17.89 1.39
C HIS A 59 -4.37 17.03 0.26
N PRO A 60 -5.58 17.33 -0.23
CA PRO A 60 -6.25 16.51 -1.25
C PRO A 60 -5.47 16.41 -2.56
N GLU A 61 -4.66 17.42 -2.88
CA GLU A 61 -3.77 17.45 -4.04
C GLU A 61 -2.67 16.38 -4.02
N LEU A 62 -2.38 15.81 -2.84
CA LEU A 62 -1.36 14.79 -2.64
C LEU A 62 -1.93 13.36 -2.54
N ALA A 63 -3.22 13.16 -2.79
CA ALA A 63 -3.86 11.85 -2.62
C ALA A 63 -3.24 10.74 -3.48
N GLY A 64 -2.88 11.08 -4.72
CA GLY A 64 -2.23 10.16 -5.67
C GLY A 64 -0.72 10.37 -5.80
N ASP A 65 -0.11 11.24 -5.00
CA ASP A 65 1.35 11.44 -5.07
C ASP A 65 2.05 10.19 -4.52
N PHE A 66 2.82 9.52 -5.39
CA PHE A 66 3.60 8.32 -5.05
C PHE A 66 4.48 8.46 -3.80
N ASN A 67 4.92 9.68 -3.47
CA ASN A 67 5.76 9.93 -2.30
C ASN A 67 4.97 10.29 -1.03
N ASN A 68 3.64 10.36 -1.12
CA ASN A 68 2.77 10.76 -0.02
C ASN A 68 1.97 9.59 0.57
N TRP A 69 2.22 8.35 0.17
CA TRP A 69 1.57 7.19 0.78
C TRP A 69 2.52 5.99 0.87
N ILE A 70 2.20 5.09 1.78
CA ILE A 70 2.87 3.80 1.93
C ILE A 70 1.82 2.72 2.27
N PRO A 71 2.10 1.43 1.99
CA PRO A 71 1.34 0.35 2.60
C PRO A 71 1.52 0.40 4.12
N GLU A 72 0.44 0.31 4.89
CA GLU A 72 0.49 0.26 6.36
C GLU A 72 -0.59 -0.70 6.88
N ASP A 73 -0.38 -1.28 8.06
CA ASP A 73 -1.43 -2.05 8.72
C ASP A 73 -2.65 -1.17 9.05
N PRO A 74 -3.88 -1.70 8.93
CA PRO A 74 -5.08 -0.92 9.23
C PRO A 74 -5.14 -0.38 10.65
N GLY A 75 -4.54 -1.08 11.62
CA GLY A 75 -4.53 -0.66 13.03
C GLY A 75 -3.85 0.70 13.25
N PRO A 76 -2.53 0.80 13.02
CA PRO A 76 -1.80 2.08 13.10
C PRO A 76 -2.39 3.18 12.21
N ASN A 77 -2.77 2.85 10.98
CA ASN A 77 -3.38 3.80 10.04
C ASN A 77 -4.65 4.43 10.61
N HIS A 78 -5.61 3.60 11.04
CA HIS A 78 -6.86 4.07 11.62
C HIS A 78 -6.65 4.79 12.95
N ALA A 79 -5.69 4.35 13.78
CA ALA A 79 -5.38 5.01 15.05
C ALA A 79 -4.87 6.45 14.85
N ARG A 80 -4.13 6.69 13.77
CA ARG A 80 -3.54 7.99 13.44
C ARG A 80 -4.55 9.03 12.94
N GLN A 81 -5.71 8.60 12.42
CA GLN A 81 -6.77 9.50 11.93
C GLN A 81 -6.24 10.51 10.89
N ASP A 82 -6.38 11.82 11.13
CA ASP A 82 -5.92 12.90 10.25
C ASP A 82 -4.59 13.52 10.69
N GLN A 83 -3.80 12.80 11.49
CA GLN A 83 -2.47 13.24 11.91
C GLN A 83 -1.41 12.89 10.86
N ILE A 84 -0.42 13.77 10.72
CA ILE A 84 0.74 13.53 9.86
C ILE A 84 1.50 12.30 10.36
N MET A 85 1.86 11.40 9.45
CA MET A 85 2.72 10.25 9.77
C MET A 85 4.05 10.75 10.35
N SER A 86 4.37 10.35 11.57
CA SER A 86 5.67 10.67 12.13
C SER A 86 6.77 9.84 11.45
N TRP A 87 8.02 10.28 11.60
CA TRP A 87 9.16 9.48 11.12
C TRP A 87 9.18 8.08 11.75
N TYR A 88 8.70 7.96 12.99
CA TYR A 88 8.66 6.70 13.72
C TYR A 88 7.62 5.76 13.13
N ASP A 89 6.40 6.26 12.88
CA ASP A 89 5.32 5.48 12.27
C ASP A 89 5.71 5.00 10.86
N HIS A 90 6.31 5.90 10.07
CA HIS A 90 6.83 5.56 8.75
C HIS A 90 7.87 4.44 8.81
N ALA A 91 8.81 4.50 9.76
CA ALA A 91 9.83 3.47 9.94
C ALA A 91 9.23 2.13 10.42
N GLN A 92 8.22 2.17 11.30
CA GLN A 92 7.49 0.97 11.73
C GLN A 92 6.77 0.31 10.56
N ALA A 93 6.00 1.09 9.78
CA ALA A 93 5.28 0.58 8.62
C ALA A 93 6.23 -0.06 7.58
N GLN A 94 7.40 0.54 7.34
CA GLN A 94 8.41 -0.07 6.45
C GLN A 94 8.95 -1.40 6.99
N LEU A 95 9.21 -1.49 8.29
CA LEU A 95 9.67 -2.73 8.93
C LEU A 95 8.59 -3.81 8.87
N ASP A 96 7.34 -3.47 9.20
CA ASP A 96 6.20 -4.39 9.17
C ASP A 96 5.95 -4.90 7.74
N ASN A 97 5.98 -4.00 6.75
CA ASN A 97 5.87 -4.39 5.34
C ASN A 97 6.94 -5.40 4.92
N PHE A 98 8.18 -5.18 5.35
CA PHE A 98 9.27 -6.12 5.08
C PHE A 98 9.03 -7.48 5.74
N LEU A 99 8.61 -7.51 7.01
CA LEU A 99 8.35 -8.74 7.74
C LEU A 99 7.17 -9.51 7.15
N ASP A 100 6.07 -8.85 6.82
CA ASP A 100 4.89 -9.51 6.26
C ASP A 100 5.14 -10.07 4.87
N ALA A 101 5.85 -9.32 4.02
CA ALA A 101 6.28 -9.84 2.74
C ALA A 101 7.19 -11.06 2.92
N TYR A 102 8.10 -11.06 3.90
CA TYR A 102 8.99 -12.20 4.17
C TYR A 102 8.21 -13.49 4.50
N TRP A 103 7.06 -13.38 5.15
CA TRP A 103 6.19 -14.54 5.40
C TRP A 103 5.37 -14.99 4.19
N LEU A 104 5.32 -14.18 3.13
CA LEU A 104 4.62 -14.46 1.86
C LEU A 104 5.55 -14.93 0.72
N SER A 105 6.86 -14.90 0.93
CA SER A 105 7.88 -15.28 -0.08
C SER A 105 8.21 -16.77 -0.12
#